data_AF-A0A839S787-F1
#
_entry.id   AF-A0A839S787-F1
#
_cell.length_a   1.000
_cell.length_b   1.000
_cell.length_c   1.000
_cell.angle_alpha   90.00
_cell.angle_beta   90.00
_cell.angle_gamma   90.00
#
_symmetry.space_group_name_H-M   'P 1'
#
loop_
_entity.id
_entity.type
_entity.pdbx_description
1 polymer ?
#
loop_
_entity_poly.entity_id
_entity_poly.type
_entity_poly.pdbx_seq_one_letter_code
_entity_poly.pdbx_strand_id
1 'polypeptide(L)'
;MTAAGSAFSDTTALIWAGIIMTGVSVVAKARDEYARKRLHFRITADRLSIPVLDDVEQVIDQVVQGIRDELLGALDQTPRPPLLALSHPEQRSPEQYRGQVEEYLDALPTALRELLHSQYVAEQHGPLQLRISSDGAGPFEKVRVTLRLPPGITVLDPDELDTPNEVAFPEQPKPYGKGGSFLSMPSIPGLTSAFTPVDMPPDIDIIDHADGSTTVTYPDITVRPDDRNQPMEVLYLYSSTNTNNDMRAHIEASSGVTGTPDTVTKSFTLRVGEPVPADALLKRALRTVAEED
;
A
#
# COMPACT_ATOMS: atom_id res chain seq x y z
N MET A 1 -35.19 -81.88 -3.47
CA MET A 1 -34.56 -80.88 -4.35
C MET A 1 -35.46 -79.65 -4.34
N THR A 2 -34.93 -78.59 -3.76
CA THR A 2 -35.60 -77.37 -3.30
C THR A 2 -35.48 -76.29 -4.38
N ALA A 3 -36.60 -75.68 -4.76
CA ALA A 3 -36.61 -74.44 -5.54
C ALA A 3 -37.56 -73.46 -4.86
N ALA A 4 -36.98 -72.50 -4.14
CA ALA A 4 -37.68 -71.38 -3.53
C ALA A 4 -37.68 -70.22 -4.53
N GLY A 5 -38.87 -69.75 -4.90
CA GLY A 5 -39.06 -68.57 -5.75
C GLY A 5 -38.93 -67.28 -4.95
N SER A 6 -38.02 -66.40 -5.35
CA SER A 6 -37.89 -65.05 -4.82
C SER A 6 -38.71 -64.07 -5.66
N ALA A 7 -39.93 -63.77 -5.21
CA ALA A 7 -40.71 -62.63 -5.68
C ALA A 7 -40.21 -61.35 -4.99
N PHE A 8 -39.10 -60.79 -5.48
CA PHE A 8 -38.69 -59.42 -5.13
C PHE A 8 -39.35 -58.43 -6.09
N SER A 9 -40.55 -58.00 -5.70
CA SER A 9 -41.18 -56.68 -5.91
C SER A 9 -40.54 -55.72 -6.93
N ASP A 10 -41.20 -55.62 -8.09
CA ASP A 10 -41.07 -54.58 -9.13
C ASP A 10 -41.27 -53.13 -8.61
N THR A 11 -41.86 -52.99 -7.42
CA THR A 11 -42.17 -51.69 -6.80
C THR A 11 -40.93 -50.92 -6.35
N THR A 12 -39.81 -51.60 -6.08
CA THR A 12 -38.58 -50.96 -5.58
C THR A 12 -37.83 -50.27 -6.72
N ALA A 13 -37.90 -50.79 -7.95
CA ALA A 13 -37.22 -50.22 -9.12
C ALA A 13 -37.81 -48.87 -9.55
N LEU A 14 -39.13 -48.69 -9.42
CA LEU A 14 -39.82 -47.43 -9.75
C LEU A 14 -39.51 -46.30 -8.74
N ILE A 15 -39.29 -46.63 -7.47
CA ILE A 15 -38.93 -45.65 -6.44
C ILE A 15 -37.50 -45.11 -6.68
N TRP A 16 -36.56 -45.98 -7.04
CA TRP A 16 -35.19 -45.56 -7.38
C TRP A 16 -35.11 -44.72 -8.66
N ALA A 17 -35.91 -45.03 -9.69
CA ALA A 17 -35.96 -44.24 -10.93
C ALA A 17 -36.53 -42.83 -10.71
N GLY A 18 -37.53 -42.68 -9.83
CA GLY A 18 -38.08 -41.38 -9.45
C GLY A 18 -37.08 -40.49 -8.69
N ILE A 19 -36.33 -41.06 -7.74
CA ILE A 19 -35.30 -40.34 -6.98
C ILE A 19 -34.16 -39.86 -7.89
N ILE A 20 -33.73 -40.69 -8.85
CA ILE A 20 -32.67 -40.33 -9.81
C ILE A 20 -33.13 -39.22 -10.77
N MET A 21 -34.35 -39.27 -11.32
CA MET A 21 -34.84 -38.20 -12.20
C MET A 21 -35.09 -36.87 -11.49
N THR A 22 -35.52 -36.90 -10.22
CA THR A 22 -35.68 -35.68 -9.43
C THR A 22 -34.32 -35.06 -9.07
N GLY A 23 -33.32 -35.90 -8.74
CA GLY A 23 -31.95 -35.47 -8.51
C GLY A 23 -31.29 -34.83 -9.75
N VAL A 24 -31.48 -35.42 -10.94
CA VAL A 24 -30.93 -34.86 -12.19
C VAL A 24 -31.59 -33.53 -12.56
N SER A 25 -32.89 -33.34 -12.28
CA SER A 25 -33.59 -32.08 -12.52
C SER A 25 -33.15 -30.96 -11.56
N VAL A 26 -32.95 -31.27 -10.27
CA VAL A 26 -32.43 -30.31 -9.29
C VAL A 26 -30.99 -29.93 -9.62
N VAL A 27 -30.15 -30.88 -10.03
CA VAL A 27 -28.76 -30.62 -10.45
C VAL A 27 -28.72 -29.83 -11.75
N ALA A 28 -29.59 -30.10 -12.73
CA ALA A 28 -29.65 -29.32 -13.98
C ALA A 28 -30.17 -27.89 -13.75
N LYS A 29 -31.19 -27.72 -12.90
CA LYS A 29 -31.74 -26.40 -12.57
C LYS A 29 -30.76 -25.57 -11.73
N ALA A 30 -30.08 -26.19 -10.76
CA ALA A 30 -28.98 -25.56 -10.06
C ALA A 30 -27.86 -25.19 -11.04
N ARG A 31 -27.44 -26.08 -11.93
CA ARG A 31 -26.39 -25.81 -12.92
C ARG A 31 -26.75 -24.68 -13.88
N ASP A 32 -28.02 -24.56 -14.29
CA ASP A 32 -28.51 -23.47 -15.15
C ASP A 32 -28.66 -22.14 -14.41
N GLU A 33 -28.96 -22.19 -13.10
CA GLU A 33 -29.03 -21.02 -12.20
C GLU A 33 -27.63 -20.52 -11.81
N TYR A 34 -26.67 -21.43 -11.64
CA TYR A 34 -25.25 -21.13 -11.44
C TYR A 34 -24.60 -20.61 -12.73
N ALA A 35 -24.96 -21.12 -13.90
CA ALA A 35 -24.43 -20.64 -15.19
C ALA A 35 -24.78 -19.16 -15.50
N ARG A 36 -25.77 -18.58 -14.80
CA ARG A 36 -26.21 -17.19 -14.97
C ARG A 36 -25.56 -16.20 -13.99
N LYS A 37 -24.75 -16.66 -13.04
CA LYS A 37 -24.02 -15.80 -12.11
C LYS A 37 -22.59 -15.65 -12.60
N ARG A 38 -22.32 -14.63 -13.41
CA ARG A 38 -20.96 -14.26 -13.82
C ARG A 38 -20.56 -12.96 -13.15
N LEU A 39 -19.41 -12.97 -12.48
CA LEU A 39 -18.74 -11.75 -12.03
C LEU A 39 -18.07 -11.07 -13.23
N HIS A 40 -18.28 -9.76 -13.37
CA HIS A 40 -17.70 -8.98 -14.45
C HIS A 40 -16.79 -7.89 -13.88
N PHE A 41 -15.49 -8.02 -14.11
CA PHE A 41 -14.54 -6.98 -13.73
C PHE A 41 -14.57 -5.86 -14.75
N ARG A 42 -14.85 -4.64 -14.32
CA ARG A 42 -14.62 -3.47 -15.14
C ARG A 42 -13.51 -2.65 -14.54
N ILE A 43 -12.32 -2.87 -15.05
CA ILE A 43 -11.18 -2.01 -14.74
C ILE A 43 -11.42 -0.70 -15.47
N THR A 44 -11.97 0.27 -14.75
CA THR A 44 -12.08 1.66 -15.22
C THR A 44 -10.84 2.37 -14.71
N ALA A 45 -9.68 1.97 -15.23
CA ALA A 45 -8.47 2.76 -15.06
C ALA A 45 -8.50 3.85 -16.13
N ASP A 46 -9.13 4.99 -15.80
CA ASP A 46 -9.33 6.09 -16.75
C ASP A 46 -8.00 6.64 -17.30
N ARG A 47 -6.87 6.35 -16.62
CA ARG A 47 -5.49 6.52 -17.10
C ARG A 47 -4.57 5.44 -16.54
N LEU A 48 -4.17 4.48 -17.38
CA LEU A 48 -3.16 3.45 -17.06
C LEU A 48 -1.73 3.99 -17.22
N SER A 49 -1.51 5.25 -16.90
CA SER A 49 -0.20 5.90 -17.00
C SER A 49 0.40 5.98 -15.60
N ILE A 50 1.35 5.11 -15.29
CA ILE A 50 2.08 5.11 -14.03
C ILE A 50 3.28 6.05 -14.19
N PRO A 51 3.35 7.18 -13.49
CA PRO A 51 4.50 8.05 -13.61
C PRO A 51 5.77 7.35 -13.10
N VAL A 52 6.90 7.79 -13.64
CA VAL A 52 8.20 7.35 -13.15
C VAL A 52 8.57 8.26 -11.99
N LEU A 53 8.92 7.67 -10.86
CA LEU A 53 9.54 8.39 -9.75
C LEU A 53 10.95 7.84 -9.64
N ASP A 54 11.82 8.35 -10.49
CA ASP A 54 13.22 7.96 -10.59
C ASP A 54 14.08 8.75 -9.61
N ASP A 55 15.29 8.25 -9.39
CA ASP A 55 16.34 8.90 -8.62
C ASP A 55 15.97 9.26 -7.17
N VAL A 56 14.90 8.68 -6.60
CA VAL A 56 14.47 8.92 -5.20
C VAL A 56 15.64 8.74 -4.23
N GLU A 57 16.28 7.59 -4.27
CA GLU A 57 17.41 7.28 -3.38
C GLU A 57 18.59 8.21 -3.63
N GLN A 58 18.88 8.53 -4.90
CA GLN A 58 19.96 9.47 -5.24
C GLN A 58 19.69 10.89 -4.74
N VAL A 59 18.44 11.36 -4.83
CA VAL A 59 18.02 12.68 -4.33
C VAL A 59 18.08 12.70 -2.81
N ILE A 60 17.58 11.66 -2.14
CA ILE A 60 17.67 11.53 -0.68
C ILE A 60 19.13 11.53 -0.23
N ASP A 61 19.98 10.71 -0.86
CA ASP A 61 21.41 10.63 -0.57
C ASP A 61 22.10 11.99 -0.73
N GLN A 62 21.77 12.75 -1.78
CA GLN A 62 22.32 14.10 -1.99
C GLN A 62 21.91 15.07 -0.88
N VAL A 63 20.65 15.03 -0.44
CA VAL A 63 20.14 15.87 0.65
C VAL A 63 20.83 15.49 1.97
N VAL A 64 20.90 14.19 2.28
CA VAL A 64 21.54 13.66 3.48
C VAL A 64 23.03 14.01 3.50
N GLN A 65 23.72 13.87 2.38
CA GLN A 65 25.13 14.25 2.25
C GLN A 65 25.34 15.76 2.43
N GLY A 66 24.48 16.59 1.86
CA GLY A 66 24.53 18.05 2.06
C GLY A 66 24.37 18.44 3.53
N ILE A 67 23.42 17.82 4.22
CA ILE A 67 23.18 18.05 5.66
C ILE A 67 24.36 17.52 6.49
N ARG A 68 24.93 16.36 6.12
CA ARG A 68 26.15 15.82 6.74
C ARG A 68 27.29 16.81 6.67
N ASP A 69 27.58 17.33 5.48
CA ASP A 69 28.69 18.26 5.25
C ASP A 69 28.48 19.56 6.03
N GLU A 70 27.25 20.07 6.11
CA GLU A 70 26.91 21.24 6.92
C GLU A 70 27.11 20.98 8.42
N LEU A 71 26.55 19.89 8.96
CA LEU A 71 26.58 19.57 10.39
C LEU A 71 28.00 19.25 10.86
N LEU A 72 28.78 18.49 10.08
CA LEU A 72 30.14 18.10 10.43
C LEU A 72 31.15 19.22 10.15
N GLY A 73 30.93 20.05 9.13
CA GLY A 73 31.77 21.22 8.85
C GLY A 73 31.76 22.25 10.00
N ALA A 74 30.75 22.21 10.87
CA ALA A 74 30.72 23.02 12.09
C ALA A 74 31.83 22.65 13.10
N LEU A 75 32.38 21.42 13.06
CA LEU A 75 33.49 20.99 13.92
C LEU A 75 34.82 21.67 13.56
N ASP A 76 35.03 21.95 12.27
CA ASP A 76 36.26 22.55 11.77
C ASP A 76 36.30 24.07 12.00
N GLN A 77 35.14 24.67 12.27
CA GLN A 77 35.06 26.07 12.62
C GLN A 77 35.64 26.27 14.01
N THR A 78 36.84 26.85 14.08
CA THR A 78 37.46 27.22 15.35
C THR A 78 36.46 28.06 16.15
N PRO A 79 36.10 27.66 17.39
CA PRO A 79 35.13 28.39 18.18
C PRO A 79 35.63 29.82 18.31
N ARG A 80 34.94 30.76 17.65
CA ARG A 80 35.26 32.18 17.82
C ARG A 80 35.06 32.47 19.30
N PRO A 81 36.10 32.94 20.02
CA PRO A 81 35.96 33.24 21.43
C PRO A 81 34.77 34.20 21.58
N PRO A 82 33.75 33.84 22.37
CA PRO A 82 32.54 34.64 22.46
C PRO A 82 32.92 35.98 23.06
N LEU A 83 32.78 37.06 22.29
CA LEU A 83 33.20 38.38 22.74
C LEU A 83 32.36 38.92 23.92
N LEU A 84 31.23 38.29 24.33
CA LEU A 84 30.45 38.68 25.53
C LEU A 84 29.16 37.83 25.78
N ALA A 85 29.15 36.49 25.58
CA ALA A 85 27.90 35.71 25.68
C ALA A 85 27.84 34.76 26.88
N LEU A 86 26.80 34.91 27.70
CA LEU A 86 26.34 34.05 28.82
C LEU A 86 25.89 32.63 28.38
N SER A 87 26.38 32.16 27.24
CA SER A 87 26.08 30.86 26.66
C SER A 87 26.85 29.78 27.41
N HIS A 88 26.15 28.74 27.90
CA HIS A 88 26.78 27.62 28.57
C HIS A 88 27.82 26.97 27.64
N PRO A 89 29.01 26.62 28.15
CA PRO A 89 30.04 25.98 27.33
C PRO A 89 29.50 24.67 26.74
N GLU A 90 29.86 24.40 25.48
CA GLU A 90 29.61 23.11 24.82
C GLU A 90 30.14 21.98 25.72
N GLN A 91 29.25 21.08 26.13
CA GLN A 91 29.59 19.97 27.02
C GLN A 91 29.94 18.71 26.23
N ARG A 92 29.57 18.63 24.95
CA ARG A 92 29.83 17.48 24.10
C ARG A 92 31.27 17.48 23.61
N SER A 93 31.92 16.32 23.62
CA SER A 93 33.15 16.14 22.86
C SER A 93 32.84 16.15 21.35
N PRO A 94 33.82 16.46 20.47
CA PRO A 94 33.65 16.33 19.03
C PRO A 94 33.14 14.95 18.60
N GLU A 95 33.61 13.89 19.24
CA GLU A 95 33.21 12.50 18.97
C GLU A 95 31.76 12.25 19.39
N GLN A 96 31.32 12.78 20.54
CA GLN A 96 29.93 12.69 20.97
C GLN A 96 29.00 13.41 19.99
N TYR A 97 29.40 14.59 19.49
CA TYR A 97 28.63 15.30 18.49
C TYR A 97 28.58 14.55 17.15
N ARG A 98 29.70 13.97 16.69
CA ARG A 98 29.72 13.12 15.49
C ARG A 98 28.73 11.96 15.62
N GLY A 99 28.71 11.27 16.76
CA GLY A 99 27.76 10.20 17.01
C GLY A 99 26.30 10.65 16.95
N GLN A 100 25.96 11.82 17.51
CA GLN A 100 24.62 12.40 17.40
C GLN A 100 24.24 12.73 15.94
N VAL A 101 25.20 13.25 15.17
CA VAL A 101 25.00 13.55 13.75
C VAL A 101 24.79 12.27 12.95
N GLU A 102 25.56 11.22 13.20
CA GLU A 102 25.39 9.92 12.55
C GLU A 102 24.01 9.30 12.86
N GLU A 103 23.58 9.29 14.11
CA GLU A 103 22.25 8.80 14.51
C GLU A 103 21.11 9.56 13.80
N TYR A 104 21.22 10.90 13.73
CA TYR A 104 20.26 11.72 13.00
C TYR A 104 20.26 11.42 11.49
N LEU A 105 21.44 11.32 10.87
CA LEU A 105 21.57 11.05 9.44
C LEU A 105 21.16 9.63 9.06
N ASP A 106 21.22 8.67 9.98
CA ASP A 106 20.75 7.30 9.74
C ASP A 106 19.21 7.22 9.74
N ALA A 107 18.53 8.05 10.54
CA ALA A 107 17.07 8.11 10.59
C ALA A 107 16.45 9.00 9.48
N LEU A 108 17.18 10.04 9.05
CA LEU A 108 16.68 11.04 8.12
C LEU A 108 16.20 10.50 6.75
N PRO A 109 16.88 9.52 6.10
CA PRO A 109 16.42 8.98 4.82
C PRO A 109 15.00 8.41 4.85
N THR A 110 14.62 7.78 5.96
CA THR A 110 13.28 7.22 6.14
C THR A 110 12.23 8.33 6.16
N ALA A 111 12.44 9.36 6.98
CA ALA A 111 11.53 10.51 7.06
C ALA A 111 11.43 11.27 5.73
N LEU A 112 12.54 11.43 4.99
CA LEU A 112 12.52 12.06 3.67
C LEU A 112 11.76 11.23 2.63
N ARG A 113 11.87 9.90 2.67
CA ARG A 113 11.14 9.00 1.77
C ARG A 113 9.63 9.04 2.05
N GLU A 114 9.27 9.01 3.33
CA GLU A 114 7.89 9.14 3.78
C GLU A 114 7.29 10.49 3.34
N LEU A 115 7.97 11.60 3.63
CA LEU A 115 7.55 12.93 3.17
C LEU A 115 7.36 13.01 1.65
N LEU A 116 8.27 12.39 0.90
CA LEU A 116 8.19 12.34 -0.56
C LEU A 116 6.96 11.53 -1.01
N HIS A 117 6.71 10.36 -0.44
CA HIS A 117 5.54 9.54 -0.75
C HIS A 117 4.24 10.26 -0.40
N SER A 118 4.15 10.88 0.79
CA SER A 118 2.99 11.65 1.22
C SER A 118 2.70 12.82 0.27
N GLN A 119 3.73 13.54 -0.16
CA GLN A 119 3.58 14.63 -1.14
C GLN A 119 3.16 14.10 -2.52
N TYR A 120 3.66 12.93 -2.92
CA TYR A 120 3.31 12.29 -4.18
C TYR A 120 1.82 11.90 -4.23
N VAL A 121 1.31 11.36 -3.12
CA VAL A 121 -0.11 11.05 -2.91
C VAL A 121 -0.95 12.33 -2.85
N ALA A 122 -0.50 13.35 -2.11
CA ALA A 122 -1.21 14.63 -1.99
C ALA A 122 -1.41 15.34 -3.34
N GLU A 123 -0.45 15.21 -4.27
CA GLU A 123 -0.55 15.76 -5.63
C GLU A 123 -1.31 14.85 -6.63
N GLN A 124 -1.83 13.72 -6.15
CA GLN A 124 -2.59 12.74 -6.94
C GLN A 124 -1.82 12.19 -8.14
N HIS A 125 -0.54 11.87 -7.97
CA HIS A 125 0.26 11.25 -9.03
C HIS A 125 0.01 9.75 -9.10
N GLY A 126 -0.31 9.23 -10.30
CA GLY A 126 -0.49 7.80 -10.53
C GLY A 126 -1.63 7.08 -9.78
N PRO A 127 -2.83 7.65 -9.63
CA PRO A 127 -3.94 6.98 -8.94
C PRO A 127 -4.45 5.77 -9.73
N LEU A 128 -4.62 4.64 -9.05
CA LEU A 128 -5.28 3.44 -9.53
C LEU A 128 -6.54 3.18 -8.70
N GLN A 129 -7.70 3.32 -9.33
CA GLN A 129 -8.98 2.89 -8.75
C GLN A 129 -9.54 1.70 -9.51
N LEU A 130 -9.68 0.57 -8.82
CA LEU A 130 -10.39 -0.58 -9.35
C LEU A 130 -11.89 -0.41 -9.14
N ARG A 131 -12.69 -0.97 -10.05
CA ARG A 131 -14.14 -1.00 -9.94
C ARG A 131 -14.63 -2.40 -10.26
N ILE A 132 -15.56 -2.88 -9.45
CA ILE A 132 -16.15 -4.21 -9.61
C ILE A 132 -17.62 -4.08 -9.91
N SER A 133 -18.12 -4.99 -10.74
CA SER A 133 -19.53 -5.03 -11.13
C SER A 133 -20.01 -6.47 -11.25
N SER A 134 -21.30 -6.68 -11.04
CA SER A 134 -21.96 -7.95 -11.26
C SER A 134 -23.11 -7.76 -12.22
N ASP A 135 -23.13 -8.55 -13.29
CA ASP A 135 -24.30 -8.63 -14.19
C ASP A 135 -25.25 -9.78 -13.77
N GLY A 136 -24.93 -10.48 -12.68
CA GLY A 136 -25.71 -11.62 -12.19
C GLY A 136 -26.97 -11.20 -11.43
N ALA A 137 -27.95 -12.10 -11.33
CA ALA A 137 -29.23 -11.82 -10.66
C ALA A 137 -29.17 -11.78 -9.11
N GLY A 138 -28.02 -12.08 -8.51
CA GLY A 138 -27.87 -12.14 -7.04
C GLY A 138 -26.53 -11.62 -6.55
N PRO A 139 -26.43 -11.28 -5.24
CA PRO A 139 -25.19 -10.76 -4.66
C PRO A 139 -24.10 -11.82 -4.63
N PHE A 140 -22.85 -11.36 -4.76
CA PHE A 140 -21.66 -12.14 -4.47
C PHE A 140 -21.10 -11.67 -3.12
N GLU A 141 -21.10 -12.56 -2.14
CA GLU A 141 -20.56 -12.28 -0.81
C GLU A 141 -19.10 -12.68 -0.72
N LYS A 142 -18.33 -11.99 0.13
CA LYS A 142 -16.91 -12.29 0.39
C LYS A 142 -16.10 -12.42 -0.90
N VAL A 143 -16.28 -11.45 -1.80
CA VAL A 143 -15.46 -11.33 -2.99
C VAL A 143 -14.13 -10.76 -2.56
N ARG A 144 -13.07 -11.56 -2.72
CA ARG A 144 -11.70 -11.12 -2.53
C ARG A 144 -11.13 -10.72 -3.87
N VAL A 145 -10.48 -9.57 -3.91
CA VAL A 145 -9.80 -9.07 -5.10
C VAL A 145 -8.31 -8.99 -4.82
N THR A 146 -7.52 -9.60 -5.69
CA THR A 146 -6.06 -9.60 -5.62
C THR A 146 -5.50 -9.01 -6.90
N LEU A 147 -4.75 -7.93 -6.77
CA LEU A 147 -4.01 -7.28 -7.83
C LEU A 147 -2.54 -7.69 -7.74
N ARG A 148 -1.99 -8.25 -8.82
CA ARG A 148 -0.56 -8.55 -8.95
C ARG A 148 0.06 -7.59 -9.94
N LEU A 149 1.05 -6.86 -9.47
CA LEU A 149 1.81 -5.87 -10.21
C LEU A 149 3.17 -6.44 -10.60
N PRO A 150 3.68 -6.11 -11.79
CA PRO A 150 4.98 -6.57 -12.26
C PRO A 150 6.12 -5.91 -11.46
N PRO A 151 7.36 -6.46 -11.55
CA PRO A 151 8.49 -5.88 -10.86
C PRO A 151 8.78 -4.43 -11.22
N GLY A 152 9.23 -3.65 -10.23
CA GLY A 152 9.58 -2.23 -10.42
C GLY A 152 8.40 -1.25 -10.34
N ILE A 153 7.24 -1.72 -9.90
CA ILE A 153 6.09 -0.90 -9.52
C ILE A 153 6.03 -0.87 -7.99
N THR A 154 6.00 0.33 -7.42
CA THR A 154 5.73 0.51 -6.00
C THR A 154 4.27 0.93 -5.80
N VAL A 155 3.66 0.40 -4.75
CA VAL A 155 2.29 0.72 -4.34
C VAL A 155 2.35 1.55 -3.07
N LEU A 156 1.60 2.62 -3.06
CA LEU A 156 1.39 3.48 -1.90
C LEU A 156 -0.09 3.42 -1.52
N ASP A 157 -0.33 3.05 -0.27
CA ASP A 157 -1.65 3.16 0.36
C ASP A 157 -1.77 4.53 1.02
N PRO A 158 -2.75 5.38 0.64
CA PRO A 158 -2.93 6.68 1.27
C PRO A 158 -3.27 6.59 2.76
N ASP A 159 -3.88 5.50 3.23
CA ASP A 159 -4.31 5.36 4.62
C ASP A 159 -3.16 4.92 5.55
N GLU A 160 -2.08 4.33 4.99
CA GLU A 160 -0.85 3.99 5.71
C GLU A 160 0.18 5.13 5.74
N LEU A 161 -0.04 6.21 4.98
CA LEU A 161 0.90 7.32 4.88
C LEU A 161 0.46 8.50 5.76
N ASP A 162 1.39 9.01 6.56
CA ASP A 162 1.21 10.28 7.25
C ASP A 162 0.98 11.40 6.24
N THR A 163 0.16 12.40 6.58
CA THR A 163 0.10 13.61 5.74
C THR A 163 1.47 14.31 5.74
N PRO A 164 1.82 15.10 4.71
CA PRO A 164 3.14 15.73 4.63
C PRO A 164 3.58 16.51 5.89
N ASN A 165 2.61 17.02 6.67
CA ASN A 165 2.86 17.80 7.88
C ASN A 165 2.88 16.95 9.17
N GLU A 166 2.47 15.68 9.08
CA GLU A 166 2.47 14.73 10.19
C GLU A 166 3.74 13.86 10.20
N VAL A 167 4.52 13.86 9.11
CA VAL A 167 5.76 13.09 9.00
C VAL A 167 6.73 13.45 10.12
N ALA A 168 7.08 12.45 10.93
CA ALA A 168 7.96 12.61 12.07
C ALA A 168 9.44 12.72 11.65
N PHE A 169 9.98 13.95 11.63
CA PHE A 169 11.41 14.17 11.40
C PHE A 169 12.25 13.83 12.65
N PRO A 170 13.44 13.22 12.49
CA PRO A 170 14.36 13.04 13.61
C PRO A 170 14.81 14.40 14.15
N GLU A 171 15.06 14.50 15.47
CA GLU A 171 15.49 15.76 16.07
C GLU A 171 16.89 16.14 15.55
N GLN A 172 16.99 17.29 14.89
CA GLN A 172 18.27 17.77 14.38
C GLN A 172 19.25 18.06 15.52
N PRO A 173 20.49 17.53 15.48
CA PRO A 173 21.50 17.82 16.49
C PRO A 173 21.79 19.31 16.58
N LYS A 174 21.82 19.84 17.82
CA LYS A 174 22.18 21.24 18.06
C LYS A 174 23.58 21.53 17.52
N PRO A 175 23.79 22.62 16.73
CA PRO A 175 25.09 22.92 16.15
C PRO A 175 26.21 22.95 17.19
N TYR A 176 27.35 22.36 16.86
CA TYR A 176 28.49 22.31 17.77
C TYR A 176 28.96 23.71 18.16
N GLY A 177 29.22 23.93 19.45
CA GLY A 177 29.79 25.19 19.95
C GLY A 177 28.81 26.37 20.05
N LYS A 178 27.57 26.24 19.58
CA LYS A 178 26.50 27.22 19.87
C LYS A 178 25.89 26.86 21.22
N GLY A 179 26.33 27.55 22.27
CA GLY A 179 25.85 27.27 23.63
C GLY A 179 24.31 27.29 23.65
N GLY A 180 23.74 26.19 24.14
CA GLY A 180 22.32 25.92 24.02
C GLY A 180 21.48 27.05 24.61
N SER A 181 20.41 27.41 23.90
CA SER A 181 19.33 28.18 24.52
C SER A 181 18.78 27.31 25.65
N PHE A 182 18.83 27.82 26.88
CA PHE A 182 18.34 27.14 28.10
C PHE A 182 16.86 26.74 28.01
N LEU A 183 16.12 27.28 27.03
CA LEU A 183 14.69 27.03 26.82
C LEU A 183 14.38 25.79 25.98
N SER A 184 15.36 25.11 25.38
CA SER A 184 15.10 23.82 24.73
C SER A 184 15.14 22.71 25.78
N MET A 185 14.03 22.53 26.50
CA MET A 185 13.83 21.30 27.29
C MET A 185 13.91 20.09 26.35
N PRO A 186 14.55 18.99 26.77
CA PRO A 186 14.46 17.74 26.04
C PRO A 186 13.00 17.31 25.98
N SER A 187 12.48 17.09 24.78
CA SER A 187 11.22 16.39 24.55
C SER A 187 11.36 15.04 25.24
N ILE A 188 10.64 14.81 26.35
CA ILE A 188 10.68 13.51 27.04
C ILE A 188 9.94 12.52 26.13
N PRO A 189 10.62 11.54 25.50
CA PRO A 189 9.93 10.50 24.74
C PRO A 189 9.35 9.54 25.78
N GLY A 190 8.02 9.41 25.86
CA GLY A 190 7.43 8.45 26.81
C GLY A 190 5.99 8.64 27.26
N LEU A 191 5.26 9.64 26.74
CA LEU A 191 3.80 9.69 26.91
C LEU A 191 3.12 9.10 25.67
N THR A 192 3.37 7.82 25.41
CA THR A 192 2.59 7.08 24.41
C THR A 192 1.26 6.69 25.05
N SER A 193 0.18 7.28 24.53
CA SER A 193 -1.19 6.93 24.90
C SER A 193 -1.40 5.42 24.83
N ALA A 194 -2.03 4.86 25.87
CA ALA A 194 -2.54 3.49 25.84
C ALA A 194 -3.70 3.44 24.83
N PHE A 195 -3.41 3.10 23.58
CA PHE A 195 -4.42 2.87 22.57
C PHE A 195 -5.16 1.57 22.89
N THR A 196 -6.45 1.69 23.18
CA THR A 196 -7.37 0.55 23.12
C THR A 196 -7.45 0.10 21.66
N PRO A 197 -7.27 -1.21 21.36
CA PRO A 197 -7.42 -1.71 20.01
C PRO A 197 -8.85 -1.45 19.56
N VAL A 198 -9.01 -0.51 18.64
CA VAL A 198 -10.25 -0.33 17.89
C VAL A 198 -10.28 -1.48 16.90
N ASP A 199 -11.42 -2.17 16.83
CA ASP A 199 -11.68 -3.23 15.84
C ASP A 199 -11.74 -2.56 14.46
N MET A 200 -10.56 -2.33 13.87
CA MET A 200 -10.44 -1.71 12.56
C MET A 200 -10.92 -2.72 11.52
N PRO A 201 -11.67 -2.26 10.50
CA PRO A 201 -11.96 -3.10 9.36
C PRO A 201 -10.65 -3.66 8.77
N PRO A 202 -10.68 -4.86 8.16
CA PRO A 202 -9.49 -5.41 7.52
C PRO A 202 -8.97 -4.41 6.49
N ASP A 203 -7.70 -4.07 6.63
CA ASP A 203 -7.00 -3.12 5.77
C ASP A 203 -6.58 -3.76 4.44
N ILE A 204 -6.12 -2.96 3.49
CA ILE A 204 -5.46 -3.48 2.29
C ILE A 204 -4.17 -4.19 2.71
N ASP A 205 -3.92 -5.37 2.16
CA ASP A 205 -2.69 -6.13 2.41
C ASP A 205 -1.76 -6.02 1.19
N ILE A 206 -0.63 -5.33 1.36
CA ILE A 206 0.40 -5.14 0.33
C ILE A 206 1.60 -6.01 0.64
N ILE A 207 1.89 -6.96 -0.24
CA ILE A 207 3.00 -7.91 -0.11
C ILE A 207 3.97 -7.74 -1.26
N ASP A 208 5.18 -7.27 -0.95
CA ASP A 208 6.31 -7.26 -1.88
C ASP A 208 7.00 -8.63 -1.92
N HIS A 209 7.26 -9.11 -3.14
CA HIS A 209 7.85 -10.43 -3.38
C HIS A 209 9.34 -10.31 -3.69
N ALA A 210 10.09 -11.39 -3.44
CA ALA A 210 11.53 -11.44 -3.69
C ALA A 210 11.91 -11.31 -5.18
N ASP A 211 10.97 -11.57 -6.10
CA ASP A 211 11.17 -11.35 -7.55
C ASP A 211 10.91 -9.89 -7.97
N GLY A 212 10.62 -9.02 -6.99
CA GLY A 212 10.33 -7.60 -7.16
C GLY A 212 8.88 -7.30 -7.52
N SER A 213 8.03 -8.31 -7.75
CA SER A 213 6.59 -8.10 -7.97
C SER A 213 5.88 -7.72 -6.67
N THR A 214 4.73 -7.06 -6.78
CA THR A 214 3.91 -6.68 -5.62
C THR A 214 2.52 -7.28 -5.76
N THR A 215 1.98 -7.81 -4.66
CA THR A 215 0.61 -8.31 -4.60
C THR A 215 -0.18 -7.48 -3.62
N VAL A 216 -1.29 -6.92 -4.08
CA VAL A 216 -2.23 -6.14 -3.28
C VAL A 216 -3.52 -6.93 -3.12
N THR A 217 -3.93 -7.20 -1.89
CA THR A 217 -5.17 -7.89 -1.56
C THR A 217 -6.12 -6.92 -0.89
N TYR A 218 -7.25 -6.67 -1.53
CA TYR A 218 -8.28 -5.81 -0.99
C TYR A 218 -9.15 -6.56 0.04
N PRO A 219 -9.78 -5.82 0.96
CA PRO A 219 -10.75 -6.38 1.90
C PRO A 219 -11.88 -7.15 1.19
N ASP A 220 -12.42 -8.16 1.87
CA ASP A 220 -13.54 -8.95 1.33
C ASP A 220 -14.79 -8.06 1.20
N ILE A 221 -15.31 -7.90 -0.01
CA ILE A 221 -16.48 -7.06 -0.29
C ILE A 221 -17.70 -7.88 -0.70
N THR A 222 -18.89 -7.30 -0.52
CA THR A 222 -20.14 -7.85 -1.06
C THR A 222 -20.54 -7.07 -2.29
N VAL A 223 -20.54 -7.72 -3.45
CA VAL A 223 -20.91 -7.12 -4.74
C VAL A 223 -22.38 -7.39 -5.02
N ARG A 224 -23.18 -6.33 -5.12
CA ARG A 224 -24.62 -6.43 -5.40
C ARG A 224 -24.90 -6.30 -6.90
N PRO A 225 -25.94 -6.96 -7.44
CA PRO A 225 -26.35 -6.84 -8.85
C PRO A 225 -26.61 -5.41 -9.31
N ASP A 226 -27.20 -4.60 -8.43
CA ASP A 226 -27.63 -3.24 -8.75
C ASP A 226 -26.46 -2.25 -8.69
N ASP A 227 -25.32 -2.67 -8.12
CA ASP A 227 -24.11 -1.87 -8.03
C ASP A 227 -23.20 -2.14 -9.23
N ARG A 228 -23.48 -1.39 -10.31
CA ARG A 228 -22.76 -1.54 -11.58
C ARG A 228 -21.34 -0.99 -11.54
N ASN A 229 -20.92 -0.36 -10.45
CA ASN A 229 -19.65 0.37 -10.44
C ASN A 229 -19.11 0.61 -9.03
N GLN A 230 -19.12 -0.43 -8.19
CA GLN A 230 -18.65 -0.32 -6.81
C GLN A 230 -17.16 0.06 -6.85
N PRO A 231 -16.79 1.28 -6.40
CA PRO A 231 -15.40 1.68 -6.37
C PRO A 231 -14.69 0.91 -5.26
N MET A 232 -13.48 0.48 -5.57
CA MET A 232 -12.53 0.04 -4.57
C MET A 232 -11.73 1.25 -4.11
N GLU A 233 -11.00 1.04 -3.03
CA GLU A 233 -10.05 1.98 -2.50
C GLU A 233 -8.98 2.35 -3.52
N VAL A 234 -8.48 3.59 -3.42
CA VAL A 234 -7.57 4.17 -4.39
C VAL A 234 -6.15 3.93 -3.92
N LEU A 235 -5.37 3.26 -4.75
CA LEU A 235 -3.94 3.10 -4.53
C LEU A 235 -3.19 4.08 -5.41
N TYR A 236 -1.99 4.45 -4.99
CA TYR A 236 -1.09 5.26 -5.81
C TYR A 236 0.09 4.42 -6.28
N LEU A 237 0.36 4.45 -7.57
CA LEU A 237 1.42 3.65 -8.19
C LEU A 237 2.48 4.57 -8.77
N TYR A 238 3.74 4.20 -8.61
CA TYR A 238 4.84 4.77 -9.40
C TYR A 238 5.78 3.65 -9.87
N SER A 239 6.52 3.89 -10.94
CA SER A 239 7.61 3.01 -11.34
C SER A 239 8.95 3.59 -10.92
N SER A 240 9.79 2.76 -10.30
CA SER A 240 11.18 3.10 -9.97
C SER A 240 12.12 2.95 -11.18
N THR A 241 11.61 2.44 -12.31
CA THR A 241 12.40 2.24 -13.52
C THR A 241 11.76 2.93 -14.71
N ASN A 242 12.54 3.73 -15.42
CA ASN A 242 12.12 4.30 -16.69
C ASN A 242 12.27 3.26 -17.81
N THR A 243 11.50 2.18 -17.74
CA THR A 243 11.38 1.24 -18.85
C THR A 243 10.20 1.70 -19.71
N ASN A 244 10.44 2.05 -20.98
CA ASN A 244 9.39 2.35 -21.97
C ASN A 244 8.56 1.11 -22.35
N ASN A 245 8.46 0.14 -21.44
CA ASN A 245 7.83 -1.14 -21.67
C ASN A 245 6.42 -1.13 -21.09
N ASP A 246 5.48 -1.58 -21.91
CA ASP A 246 4.15 -1.98 -21.47
C ASP A 246 4.31 -3.12 -20.44
N MET A 247 3.91 -2.86 -19.20
CA MET A 247 3.96 -3.87 -18.14
C MET A 247 2.58 -4.53 -17.97
N ARG A 248 2.54 -5.80 -17.59
CA ARG A 248 1.28 -6.55 -17.47
C ARG A 248 0.92 -6.77 -16.01
N ALA A 249 -0.21 -6.22 -15.59
CA ALA A 249 -0.80 -6.49 -14.28
C ALA A 249 -1.90 -7.54 -14.40
N HIS A 250 -2.10 -8.29 -13.34
CA HIS A 250 -3.10 -9.34 -13.24
C HIS A 250 -4.05 -9.06 -12.09
N ILE A 251 -5.36 -9.16 -12.35
CA ILE A 251 -6.38 -9.09 -11.31
C ILE A 251 -7.04 -10.44 -11.24
N GLU A 252 -7.08 -10.98 -10.04
CA GLU A 252 -7.85 -12.16 -9.70
C GLU A 252 -8.94 -11.76 -8.73
N ALA A 253 -10.12 -12.32 -8.90
CA ALA A 253 -11.13 -12.25 -7.87
C ALA A 253 -11.76 -13.60 -7.66
N SER A 254 -12.02 -13.90 -6.39
CA SER A 254 -12.60 -15.17 -5.96
C SER A 254 -13.75 -14.90 -4.98
N SER A 255 -14.81 -15.69 -5.11
CA SER A 255 -15.92 -15.71 -4.15
C SER A 255 -15.68 -16.82 -3.13
N GLY A 256 -15.73 -16.48 -1.84
CA GLY A 256 -15.51 -17.43 -0.73
C GLY A 256 -16.71 -18.34 -0.40
N VAL A 257 -17.84 -18.23 -1.12
CA VAL A 257 -19.06 -18.98 -0.78
C VAL A 257 -19.02 -20.41 -1.36
N THR A 258 -18.72 -21.35 -0.47
CA THR A 258 -18.74 -22.84 -0.57
C THR A 258 -19.29 -23.45 -1.86
N GLY A 259 -18.41 -24.13 -2.61
CA GLY A 259 -18.79 -25.19 -3.56
C GLY A 259 -17.87 -25.31 -4.76
N THR A 260 -17.54 -24.17 -5.37
CA THR A 260 -16.56 -24.03 -6.46
C THR A 260 -16.10 -22.59 -6.45
N PRO A 261 -14.79 -22.29 -6.28
CA PRO A 261 -14.31 -20.94 -6.40
C PRO A 261 -14.53 -20.47 -7.84
N ASP A 262 -15.48 -19.57 -8.03
CA ASP A 262 -15.60 -18.82 -9.28
C ASP A 262 -14.47 -17.80 -9.27
N THR A 263 -13.32 -18.20 -9.80
CA THR A 263 -12.19 -17.32 -10.02
C THR A 263 -12.33 -16.65 -11.38
N VAL A 264 -12.29 -15.32 -11.38
CA VAL A 264 -12.19 -14.54 -12.61
C VAL A 264 -10.84 -13.86 -12.63
N THR A 265 -10.07 -14.12 -13.69
CA THR A 265 -8.78 -13.48 -13.92
C THR A 265 -8.87 -12.54 -15.10
N LYS A 266 -8.36 -11.32 -14.94
CA LYS A 266 -8.12 -10.37 -16.03
C LYS A 266 -6.67 -9.92 -16.02
N SER A 267 -6.18 -9.54 -17.19
CA SER A 267 -4.89 -8.85 -17.31
C SER A 267 -5.10 -7.53 -18.01
N PHE A 268 -4.30 -6.55 -17.65
CA PHE A 268 -4.31 -5.23 -18.26
C PHE A 268 -2.89 -4.70 -18.38
N THR A 269 -2.70 -3.75 -19.29
CA THR A 269 -1.39 -3.17 -19.58
C THR A 269 -1.24 -1.86 -18.83
N LEU A 270 -0.19 -1.76 -18.04
CA LEU A 270 0.30 -0.54 -17.42
C LEU A 270 1.29 0.12 -18.37
N ARG A 271 1.08 1.41 -18.66
CA ARG A 271 2.03 2.21 -19.43
C ARG A 271 2.82 3.07 -18.47
N VAL A 272 4.13 3.08 -18.64
CA VAL A 272 4.99 4.03 -17.96
C VAL A 272 4.74 5.42 -18.53
N GLY A 273 4.45 6.36 -17.65
CA GLY A 273 4.05 7.72 -17.93
C GLY A 273 5.21 8.70 -17.89
N GLU A 274 4.87 9.99 -17.78
CA GLU A 274 5.86 11.04 -17.62
C GLU A 274 6.59 10.91 -16.28
N PRO A 275 7.90 11.21 -16.24
CA PRO A 275 8.65 11.23 -14.99
C PRO A 275 8.18 12.39 -14.10
N VAL A 276 8.01 12.09 -12.83
CA VAL A 276 7.78 13.04 -11.75
C VAL A 276 9.13 13.28 -11.07
N PRO A 277 9.75 14.45 -11.24
CA PRO A 277 11.08 14.70 -10.69
C PRO A 277 11.06 14.68 -9.16
N ALA A 278 11.73 13.69 -8.57
CA ALA A 278 11.79 13.47 -7.13
C ALA A 278 12.33 14.71 -6.37
N ASP A 279 13.31 15.42 -6.95
CA ASP A 279 13.89 16.63 -6.34
C ASP A 279 12.87 17.78 -6.23
N ALA A 280 12.06 17.99 -7.27
CA ALA A 280 11.04 19.03 -7.27
C ALA A 280 9.88 18.69 -6.33
N LEU A 281 9.58 17.40 -6.18
CA LEU A 281 8.56 16.91 -5.26
C LEU A 281 9.03 17.06 -3.81
N LEU A 282 10.24 16.63 -3.48
CA LEU A 282 10.82 16.79 -2.15
C LEU A 282 10.99 18.27 -1.76
N LYS A 283 11.46 19.13 -2.67
CA LYS A 283 11.56 20.58 -2.42
C LYS A 283 10.21 21.23 -2.10
N ARG A 284 9.13 20.75 -2.72
CA ARG A 284 7.77 21.24 -2.43
C ARG A 284 7.30 20.74 -1.07
N ALA A 285 7.48 19.45 -0.78
CA ALA A 285 7.13 18.87 0.49
C ALA A 285 7.82 19.58 1.67
N LEU A 286 9.13 19.80 1.56
CA LEU A 286 9.91 20.55 2.57
C LEU A 286 9.43 22.00 2.73
N ARG A 287 8.95 22.64 1.66
CA ARG A 287 8.36 23.99 1.76
C ARG A 287 7.04 23.97 2.51
N THR A 288 6.18 22.99 2.25
CA THR A 288 4.90 22.83 2.96
C THR A 288 5.14 22.69 4.46
N VAL A 289 6.07 21.83 4.87
CA VAL A 289 6.45 21.66 6.29
C VAL A 289 6.95 22.98 6.88
N ALA A 290 7.79 23.72 6.16
CA ALA A 290 8.36 24.98 6.64
C ALA A 290 7.37 26.16 6.71
N GLU A 291 6.20 26.06 6.09
CA GLU A 291 5.16 27.12 6.10
C GLU A 291 4.19 26.97 7.29
N GLU A 292 4.18 25.83 7.99
CA GLU A 292 3.29 25.56 9.14
C GLU A 292 3.94 25.81 10.51
N ASP A 293 5.28 25.90 10.57
CA ASP A 293 6.07 26.23 11.78
C ASP A 293 6.23 27.76 12.00
#